data_AF-A0A7K2DVE5-F1
#
_entry.id   AF-A0A7K2DVE5-F1
#
_cell.length_a   1.000
_cell.length_b   1.000
_cell.length_c   1.000
_cell.angle_alpha   90.00
_cell.angle_beta   90.00
_cell.angle_gamma   90.00
#
_symmetry.space_group_name_H-M   'P 1'
#
loop_
_entity.id
_entity.type
_entity.pdbx_description
1 polymer ?
#
loop_
_entity_poly.entity_id
_entity_poly.type
_entity_poly.pdbx_seq_one_letter_code
_entity_poly.pdbx_strand_id
1 'polypeptide(L)'
;MKEGRGKRLNVTKLSAAAFLFTQGINTAKGLAEKVEIAEGTIYKWVKLPEWQKALDDLKFTGDRTLHREWRDIDRESGDEVDLARQLYIKHRRQGMRKGQADKAVAKVLNCSDKRIFNWRKRNGWDDEVKQ
;
A
#
# COMPACT_ATOMS: atom_id res chain seq x y z
N MET A 1 30.85 -12.62 25.61
CA MET A 1 30.11 -12.54 24.33
C MET A 1 28.68 -12.10 24.64
N LYS A 2 28.20 -10.99 24.07
CA LYS A 2 26.82 -10.53 24.32
C LYS A 2 25.87 -11.39 23.48
N GLU A 3 25.18 -12.34 24.13
CA GLU A 3 24.03 -13.02 23.53
C GLU A 3 22.93 -11.99 23.28
N GLY A 4 22.90 -11.44 22.07
CA GLY A 4 21.74 -10.70 21.59
C GLY A 4 20.58 -11.68 21.51
N ARG A 5 19.55 -11.47 22.34
CA ARG A 5 18.24 -12.16 22.23
C ARG A 5 17.61 -11.77 20.88
N GLY A 6 18.09 -12.36 19.79
CA GLY A 6 17.40 -12.35 18.52
C GLY A 6 16.06 -13.03 18.74
N LYS A 7 14.95 -12.32 18.53
CA LYS A 7 13.61 -12.93 18.50
C LYS A 7 13.70 -14.15 17.59
N ARG A 8 13.64 -15.35 18.18
CA ARG A 8 13.69 -16.61 17.43
C ARG A 8 12.64 -16.55 16.33
N LEU A 9 13.05 -16.84 15.10
CA LEU A 9 12.14 -16.96 13.97
C LEU A 9 11.06 -17.99 14.33
N ASN A 10 9.78 -17.60 14.27
CA ASN A 10 8.69 -18.52 14.52
C ASN A 10 8.40 -19.31 13.24
N VAL A 11 9.12 -20.42 13.06
CA VAL A 11 9.06 -21.27 11.87
C VAL A 11 7.66 -21.84 11.64
N THR A 12 6.93 -22.16 12.71
CA THR A 12 5.55 -22.65 12.64
C THR A 12 4.62 -21.62 12.00
N LYS A 13 4.66 -20.37 12.48
CA LYS A 13 3.86 -19.27 11.93
C LYS A 13 4.29 -18.91 10.50
N LEU A 14 5.58 -18.99 10.18
CA LEU A 14 6.06 -18.79 8.80
C LEU A 14 5.50 -19.85 7.86
N SER A 15 5.55 -21.12 8.25
CA SER A 15 5.03 -22.23 7.45
C SER A 15 3.52 -22.13 7.27
N ALA A 16 2.79 -21.73 8.32
CA ALA A 16 1.35 -21.45 8.23
C ALA A 16 1.03 -20.29 7.28
N ALA A 17 1.81 -19.21 7.32
CA ALA A 17 1.68 -18.08 6.39
C ALA A 17 1.98 -18.51 4.93
N ALA A 18 3.02 -19.32 4.71
CA ALA A 18 3.34 -19.87 3.40
C ALA A 18 2.21 -20.77 2.88
N PHE A 19 1.63 -21.63 3.73
CA PHE A 19 0.45 -22.41 3.38
C PHE A 19 -0.73 -21.53 2.95
N LEU A 20 -1.09 -20.53 3.76
CA LEU A 20 -2.18 -19.60 3.41
C LEU A 20 -1.90 -18.81 2.12
N PHE A 21 -0.64 -18.48 1.86
CA PHE A 21 -0.21 -17.86 0.60
C PHE A 21 -0.51 -18.77 -0.59
N THR A 22 -0.20 -20.08 -0.50
CA THR A 22 -0.54 -21.05 -1.55
C THR A 22 -2.06 -21.21 -1.77
N GLN A 23 -2.87 -20.89 -0.76
CA GLN A 23 -4.35 -20.91 -0.83
C GLN A 23 -4.94 -19.62 -1.42
N GLY A 24 -4.11 -18.66 -1.85
CA GLY A 24 -4.54 -17.42 -2.50
C GLY A 24 -4.59 -16.19 -1.60
N ILE A 25 -4.22 -16.28 -0.32
CA ILE A 25 -4.05 -15.10 0.55
C ILE A 25 -2.68 -14.50 0.26
N ASN A 26 -2.62 -13.68 -0.79
CA ASN A 26 -1.36 -13.18 -1.34
C ASN A 26 -0.99 -11.76 -0.86
N THR A 27 -1.72 -11.21 0.12
CA THR A 27 -1.46 -9.89 0.71
C THR A 27 -0.79 -10.02 2.08
N ALA A 28 0.17 -9.12 2.37
CA ALA A 28 0.87 -9.10 3.65
C ALA A 28 -0.09 -8.96 4.84
N LYS A 29 -1.11 -8.10 4.67
CA LYS A 29 -2.14 -7.83 5.67
C LYS A 29 -3.01 -9.06 5.92
N GLY A 30 -3.52 -9.70 4.86
CA GLY A 30 -4.35 -10.90 5.00
C GLY A 30 -3.60 -12.04 5.69
N LEU A 31 -2.33 -12.26 5.34
CA LEU A 31 -1.49 -13.26 6.01
C LEU A 31 -1.24 -12.92 7.48
N ALA A 32 -0.96 -11.64 7.77
CA ALA A 32 -0.68 -11.17 9.12
C ALA A 32 -1.88 -11.33 10.06
N GLU A 33 -3.09 -11.03 9.58
CA GLU A 33 -4.34 -11.20 10.33
C GLU A 33 -4.60 -12.68 10.65
N LYS A 34 -4.45 -13.57 9.66
CA LYS A 34 -4.72 -15.00 9.85
C LYS A 34 -3.72 -15.70 10.77
N VAL A 35 -2.49 -15.23 10.82
CA VAL A 35 -1.40 -15.84 11.61
C VAL A 35 -1.13 -15.06 12.91
N GLU A 36 -1.90 -14.01 13.17
CA GLU A 36 -1.81 -13.15 14.35
C GLU A 36 -0.39 -12.62 14.58
N ILE A 37 0.15 -11.95 13.57
CA ILE A 37 1.45 -11.28 13.61
C ILE A 37 1.38 -9.90 12.97
N ALA A 38 2.38 -9.06 13.20
CA ALA A 38 2.45 -7.76 12.53
C ALA A 38 2.75 -7.92 11.03
N GLU A 39 2.09 -7.13 10.18
CA GLU A 39 2.30 -7.09 8.72
C GLU A 39 3.79 -6.90 8.34
N GLY A 40 4.49 -6.04 9.07
CA GLY A 40 5.94 -5.83 8.91
C GLY A 40 6.79 -7.10 9.08
N THR A 41 6.28 -8.11 9.81
CA THR A 41 6.92 -9.41 9.98
C THR A 41 6.78 -10.26 8.72
N ILE A 42 5.60 -10.27 8.09
CA ILE A 42 5.38 -10.97 6.80
C ILE A 42 6.32 -10.41 5.73
N TYR A 43 6.43 -9.08 5.60
CA TYR A 43 7.37 -8.46 4.64
C TYR A 43 8.83 -8.83 4.86
N LYS A 44 9.21 -9.18 6.10
CA LYS A 44 10.54 -9.70 6.41
C LYS A 44 10.64 -11.17 6.03
N TRP A 45 9.65 -11.99 6.39
CA TRP A 45 9.65 -13.42 6.15
C TRP A 45 9.69 -13.78 4.67
N VAL A 46 8.96 -13.10 3.81
CA VAL A 46 8.95 -13.40 2.36
C VAL A 46 10.32 -13.25 1.68
N LYS A 47 11.25 -12.54 2.33
CA LYS A 47 12.64 -12.35 1.86
C LYS A 47 13.62 -13.38 2.44
N LEU A 48 13.16 -14.22 3.38
CA LEU A 48 13.99 -15.22 4.02
C LEU A 48 14.05 -16.51 3.17
N PRO A 49 15.19 -17.22 3.14
CA PRO A 49 15.29 -18.53 2.48
C PRO A 49 14.26 -19.54 3.00
N GLU A 50 13.92 -19.48 4.28
CA GLU A 50 12.94 -20.36 4.93
C GLU A 50 11.54 -20.22 4.32
N TRP A 51 11.18 -19.04 3.82
CA TRP A 51 9.92 -18.83 3.10
C TRP A 51 9.93 -19.56 1.76
N GLN A 52 11.00 -19.44 0.98
CA GLN A 52 11.12 -20.14 -0.30
C GLN A 52 11.09 -21.65 -0.08
N LYS A 53 11.83 -22.14 0.91
CA LYS A 53 11.82 -23.56 1.29
C LYS A 53 10.41 -24.04 1.66
N ALA A 54 9.67 -23.27 2.46
CA ALA A 54 8.30 -23.64 2.82
C ALA A 54 7.37 -23.71 1.60
N LEU A 55 7.51 -22.80 0.64
CA LEU A 55 6.75 -22.87 -0.63
C LEU A 55 7.15 -24.07 -1.49
N ASP A 56 8.44 -24.40 -1.53
CA ASP A 56 8.97 -25.56 -2.26
C ASP A 56 8.49 -26.89 -1.64
N ASP A 57 8.50 -26.99 -0.31
CA ASP A 57 7.96 -28.15 0.44
C ASP A 57 6.46 -28.34 0.17
N LEU A 58 5.73 -27.24 -0.06
CA LEU A 58 4.32 -27.24 -0.48
C LEU A 58 4.13 -27.45 -1.99
N LYS A 59 5.22 -27.64 -2.76
CA LYS A 59 5.23 -27.80 -4.22
C LYS A 59 4.54 -26.65 -4.96
N PHE A 60 4.59 -25.44 -4.42
CA PHE A 60 3.93 -24.28 -5.01
C PHE A 60 4.73 -23.74 -6.21
N THR A 61 4.10 -23.75 -7.39
CA THR A 61 4.69 -23.31 -8.67
C THR A 61 4.07 -22.01 -9.21
N GLY A 62 3.11 -21.42 -8.49
CA GLY A 62 2.46 -20.17 -8.87
C GLY A 62 3.33 -18.92 -8.64
N ASP A 63 2.73 -17.75 -8.86
CA ASP A 63 3.40 -16.47 -8.59
C ASP A 63 3.73 -16.34 -7.09
N ARG A 64 5.02 -16.15 -6.79
CA ARG A 64 5.55 -16.02 -5.43
C ARG A 64 5.61 -14.56 -4.97
N THR A 65 5.09 -13.64 -5.77
CA THR A 65 5.04 -12.22 -5.45
C THR A 65 4.02 -11.97 -4.35
N LEU A 66 4.50 -11.42 -3.23
CA LEU A 66 3.59 -10.87 -2.23
C LEU A 66 2.97 -9.59 -2.79
N HIS A 67 1.68 -9.62 -3.06
CA HIS A 67 0.99 -8.41 -3.45
C HIS A 67 0.94 -7.49 -2.25
N ARG A 68 1.45 -6.28 -2.44
CA ARG A 68 0.95 -5.19 -1.61
C ARG A 68 -0.50 -5.05 -2.02
N GLU A 69 -1.39 -5.04 -1.03
CA GLU A 69 -2.52 -4.13 -1.15
C GLU A 69 -1.88 -2.78 -1.39
N TRP A 70 -1.76 -2.39 -2.66
CA TRP A 70 -1.80 -1.00 -2.98
C TRP A 70 -3.03 -0.55 -2.23
N ARG A 71 -2.80 0.16 -1.12
CA ARG A 71 -3.83 0.91 -0.43
C ARG A 71 -4.59 1.53 -1.58
N ASP A 72 -5.77 0.99 -1.87
CA ASP A 72 -6.51 1.31 -3.06
C ASP A 72 -7.17 2.63 -2.68
N ILE A 73 -6.33 3.66 -2.57
CA ILE A 73 -6.71 5.00 -2.12
C ILE A 73 -7.81 5.50 -3.06
N ASP A 74 -7.82 5.02 -4.30
CA ASP A 74 -8.84 5.35 -5.29
C ASP A 74 -10.18 4.64 -4.99
N ARG A 75 -10.19 3.48 -4.30
CA ARG A 75 -11.41 2.72 -3.96
C ARG A 75 -11.96 3.05 -2.56
N GLU A 76 -11.10 3.35 -1.58
CA GLU A 76 -11.50 3.85 -0.25
C GLU A 76 -11.74 5.37 -0.22
N SER A 77 -11.36 6.10 -1.27
CA SER A 77 -11.50 7.57 -1.31
C SER A 77 -12.02 8.09 -2.65
N GLY A 78 -12.72 7.28 -3.46
CA GLY A 78 -13.21 7.68 -4.80
C GLY A 78 -13.92 9.04 -4.79
N ASP A 79 -14.90 9.21 -3.90
CA ASP A 79 -15.63 10.47 -3.72
C ASP A 79 -14.72 11.62 -3.25
N GLU A 80 -13.74 11.34 -2.38
CA GLU A 80 -12.78 12.33 -1.87
C GLU A 80 -11.81 12.77 -2.98
N VAL A 81 -11.36 11.85 -3.83
CA VAL A 81 -10.46 12.09 -4.97
C VAL A 81 -11.18 12.87 -6.07
N ASP A 82 -12.44 12.53 -6.35
CA ASP A 82 -13.26 13.26 -7.31
C ASP A 82 -13.59 14.67 -6.82
N LEU A 83 -13.95 14.83 -5.55
CA LEU A 83 -14.13 16.15 -4.94
C LEU A 83 -12.82 16.96 -4.98
N ALA A 84 -11.68 16.34 -4.67
CA ALA A 84 -10.36 16.96 -4.76
C ALA A 84 -10.07 17.46 -6.18
N ARG A 85 -10.35 16.64 -7.20
CA ARG A 85 -10.18 16.97 -8.61
C ARG A 85 -11.05 18.16 -9.01
N GLN A 86 -12.34 18.14 -8.67
CA GLN A 86 -13.27 19.24 -9.00
C GLN A 86 -12.83 20.56 -8.38
N LEU A 87 -12.46 20.56 -7.09
CA LEU A 87 -11.97 21.74 -6.39
C LEU A 87 -10.65 22.25 -6.98
N TYR A 88 -9.73 21.33 -7.30
CA TYR A 88 -8.45 21.66 -7.94
C TYR A 88 -8.65 22.37 -9.28
N ILE A 89 -9.43 21.78 -10.18
CA ILE A 89 -9.71 22.33 -11.51
C ILE A 89 -10.41 23.69 -11.39
N LYS A 90 -11.37 23.82 -10.47
CA LYS A 90 -12.05 25.10 -10.19
C LYS A 90 -11.06 26.19 -9.78
N HIS A 91 -10.17 25.91 -8.82
CA HIS A 91 -9.15 26.88 -8.38
C HIS A 91 -8.16 27.23 -9.49
N ARG A 92 -7.78 26.27 -10.32
CA ARG A 92 -6.90 26.51 -11.47
C ARG A 92 -7.55 27.38 -12.54
N ARG A 93 -8.84 27.18 -12.82
CA ARG A 93 -9.62 28.04 -13.73
C ARG A 93 -9.80 29.46 -13.21
N GLN A 94 -9.77 29.65 -11.88
CA GLN A 94 -9.74 30.97 -11.24
C GLN A 94 -8.35 31.65 -11.27
N GLY A 95 -7.36 31.04 -11.94
CA GLY A 95 -6.02 31.61 -12.10
C GLY A 95 -5.03 31.30 -10.97
N MET A 96 -5.42 30.50 -9.96
CA MET A 96 -4.50 30.14 -8.87
C MET A 96 -3.33 29.29 -9.37
N ARG A 97 -2.12 29.51 -8.85
CA ARG A 97 -0.95 28.66 -9.17
C ARG A 97 -1.14 27.25 -8.60
N LYS A 98 -0.55 26.23 -9.25
CA LYS A 98 -0.70 24.81 -8.88
C LYS A 98 -0.55 24.53 -7.39
N GLY A 99 0.55 24.98 -6.78
CA GLY A 99 0.80 24.77 -5.35
C GLY A 99 -0.15 25.53 -4.41
N GLN A 100 -0.75 26.64 -4.86
CA GLN A 100 -1.80 27.33 -4.10
C GLN A 100 -3.13 26.58 -4.17
N ALA A 101 -3.46 26.05 -5.36
CA ALA A 101 -4.62 25.18 -5.53
C ALA A 101 -4.50 23.90 -4.69
N ASP A 102 -3.34 23.23 -4.71
CA ASP A 102 -3.07 22.03 -3.89
C ASP A 102 -3.33 22.31 -2.39
N LYS A 103 -2.83 23.45 -1.87
CA LYS A 103 -3.05 23.88 -0.48
C LYS A 103 -4.51 24.21 -0.17
N ALA A 104 -5.21 24.87 -1.08
CA ALA A 104 -6.61 25.23 -0.90
C ALA A 104 -7.49 23.97 -0.82
N VAL A 105 -7.27 23.01 -1.72
CA VAL A 105 -7.98 21.72 -1.72
C VAL A 105 -7.66 20.92 -0.45
N ALA A 106 -6.39 20.85 -0.06
CA ALA A 106 -5.96 20.14 1.15
C ALA A 106 -6.64 20.68 2.42
N LYS A 107 -6.84 22.00 2.50
CA LYS A 107 -7.56 22.64 3.61
C LYS A 107 -9.04 22.25 3.64
N VAL A 108 -9.70 22.15 2.49
CA VAL A 108 -11.12 21.74 2.40
C VAL A 108 -11.30 20.29 2.82
N LEU A 109 -10.40 19.41 2.38
CA LEU A 109 -10.47 17.97 2.65
C LEU A 109 -9.78 17.55 3.96
N ASN A 110 -9.29 18.50 4.74
CA ASN A 110 -8.55 18.26 5.99
C ASN A 110 -7.43 17.19 5.83
N CYS A 111 -6.63 17.31 4.76
CA CYS A 111 -5.55 16.37 4.47
C CYS A 111 -4.24 17.11 4.17
N SER A 112 -3.16 16.36 3.93
CA SER A 112 -1.86 16.96 3.57
C SER A 112 -1.84 17.46 2.13
N ASP A 113 -1.16 18.58 1.89
CA ASP A 113 -0.89 19.10 0.53
C ASP A 113 -0.16 18.07 -0.34
N LYS A 114 0.73 17.28 0.26
CA LYS A 114 1.43 16.16 -0.40
C LYS A 114 0.48 15.09 -0.91
N ARG A 115 -0.64 14.81 -0.21
CA ARG A 115 -1.67 13.86 -0.67
C ARG A 115 -2.33 14.37 -1.95
N ILE A 116 -2.74 15.65 -1.97
CA ILE A 116 -3.32 16.30 -3.15
C ILE A 116 -2.33 16.34 -4.32
N PHE A 117 -1.07 16.71 -4.05
CA PHE A 117 -0.01 16.69 -5.05
C PHE A 117 0.17 15.32 -5.70
N ASN A 118 0.18 14.25 -4.89
CA ASN A 118 0.33 12.88 -5.38
C ASN A 118 -0.87 12.47 -6.25
N TRP A 119 -2.10 12.77 -5.83
CA TRP A 119 -3.30 12.52 -6.63
C TRP A 119 -3.28 13.27 -7.96
N ARG A 120 -2.96 14.56 -7.93
CA ARG A 120 -2.82 15.38 -9.14
C ARG A 120 -1.81 14.79 -10.11
N LYS A 121 -0.62 14.43 -9.62
CA LYS A 121 0.45 13.88 -10.46
C LYS A 121 0.09 12.51 -11.02
N ARG A 122 -0.56 11.66 -10.23
CA ARG A 122 -0.95 10.30 -10.63
C ARG A 122 -2.07 10.30 -11.68
N ASN A 123 -3.04 11.19 -11.53
CA ASN A 123 -4.24 11.24 -12.36
C ASN A 123 -4.19 12.29 -13.48
N GLY A 124 -3.09 13.06 -13.60
CA GLY A 124 -2.89 13.98 -14.73
C GLY A 124 -3.83 15.20 -14.75
N TRP A 125 -4.37 15.65 -13.60
CA TRP A 125 -5.38 16.72 -13.58
C TRP A 125 -4.92 18.06 -14.19
N ASP A 126 -3.61 18.27 -14.33
CA ASP A 126 -3.05 19.45 -14.98
C ASP A 126 -3.42 19.57 -16.47
N ASP A 127 -3.67 18.45 -17.14
CA ASP A 127 -3.99 18.42 -18.58
C ASP A 127 -5.46 18.82 -18.82
N GLU A 128 -6.33 18.56 -17.86
CA GLU A 128 -7.77 18.90 -17.92
C GLU A 128 -8.05 20.41 -17.75
N VAL A 129 -7.09 21.15 -17.18
CA VAL A 129 -7.21 22.61 -17.03
C VAL A 129 -6.89 23.33 -18.33
N LYS A 130 -6.13 22.69 -19.23
CA LYS A 130 -5.68 23.31 -20.50
C LYS A 130 -6.69 23.18 -21.64
N GLN A 131 -7.71 22.33 -21.47
CA GLN A 131 -8.87 22.22 -22.35
C GLN A 131 -9.94 23.24 -21.96
#